data_AF-A0A7X9RZ16-F1
#
_entry.id   AF-A0A7X9RZ16-F1
#
_cell.length_a   1.000
_cell.length_b   1.000
_cell.length_c   1.000
_cell.angle_alpha   90.00
_cell.angle_beta   90.00
_cell.angle_gamma   90.00
#
_symmetry.space_group_name_H-M   'P 1'
#
loop_
_entity.id
_entity.type
_entity.pdbx_description
1 polymer ?
#
loop_
_entity_poly.entity_id
_entity_poly.type
_entity_poly.pdbx_seq_one_letter_code
_entity_poly.pdbx_strand_id
1 'polypeptide(L)'
;MKNYKLTRQKKILLLGGLLLLSQIIYFSDYISPLHWGHIKVSGLACTCPDEKVVNGQLYLRSITPDSLKKYDLDYSEIYVSDKPFNSFDPMGVDLYIIEGKVIGKERVYEGGPWHPKLEVNKWREVNIIKDWSTKLLFFSQVFILLMIMRKNKI
;
A
#
# COMPACT_ATOMS: atom_id res chain seq x y z
N MET A 1 -39.76 -30.07 3.99
CA MET A 1 -38.69 -29.07 3.77
C MET A 1 -39.31 -27.69 3.58
N LYS A 2 -39.09 -26.75 4.50
CA LYS A 2 -39.54 -25.36 4.30
C LYS A 2 -38.60 -24.68 3.29
N ASN A 3 -39.13 -24.37 2.11
CA ASN A 3 -38.43 -23.56 1.12
C ASN A 3 -38.43 -22.10 1.59
N TYR A 4 -37.36 -21.66 2.24
CA TYR A 4 -37.19 -20.26 2.63
C TYR A 4 -36.94 -19.42 1.36
N LYS A 5 -38.01 -18.83 0.82
CA LYS A 5 -37.91 -17.93 -0.34
C LYS A 5 -37.23 -16.64 0.10
N LEU A 6 -35.99 -16.45 -0.35
CA LEU A 6 -35.23 -15.23 -0.06
C LEU A 6 -35.94 -14.00 -0.64
N THR A 7 -36.15 -12.97 0.17
CA THR A 7 -36.72 -11.70 -0.29
C THR A 7 -35.76 -11.03 -1.28
N ARG A 8 -36.31 -10.28 -2.25
CA ARG A 8 -35.52 -9.58 -3.29
C ARG A 8 -34.41 -8.71 -2.69
N GLN A 9 -34.65 -8.12 -1.53
CA GLN A 9 -33.69 -7.30 -0.79
C GLN A 9 -32.53 -8.11 -0.19
N LYS A 10 -32.82 -9.27 0.42
CA LYS A 10 -31.78 -10.18 0.94
C LYS A 10 -30.86 -10.67 -0.19
N LYS A 11 -31.40 -10.88 -1.40
CA LYS A 11 -30.60 -11.23 -2.58
C LYS A 11 -29.66 -10.09 -2.99
N ILE A 12 -30.14 -8.85 -2.98
CA ILE A 12 -29.31 -7.66 -3.29
C ILE A 12 -28.17 -7.51 -2.27
N LEU A 13 -28.45 -7.67 -0.98
CA LEU A 13 -27.42 -7.61 0.07
C LEU A 13 -26.38 -8.73 -0.07
N LEU A 14 -26.81 -9.95 -0.36
CA LEU A 14 -25.89 -11.08 -0.59
C LEU A 14 -25.00 -10.87 -1.82
N LEU A 15 -25.60 -10.46 -2.95
CA LEU A 15 -24.85 -10.20 -4.18
C LEU A 15 -23.92 -9.01 -4.03
N GLY A 16 -24.38 -7.92 -3.40
CA GLY A 16 -23.55 -6.74 -3.13
C GLY A 16 -22.40 -7.07 -2.17
N GLY A 17 -22.66 -7.85 -1.12
CA GLY A 17 -21.63 -8.34 -0.21
C GLY A 17 -20.59 -9.20 -0.91
N LEU A 18 -21.02 -10.17 -1.74
CA LEU A 18 -20.12 -11.01 -2.54
C LEU A 18 -19.26 -10.19 -3.51
N LEU A 19 -19.85 -9.16 -4.15
CA LEU A 19 -19.14 -8.27 -5.06
C LEU A 19 -18.11 -7.38 -4.35
N LEU A 20 -18.44 -6.86 -3.17
CA LEU A 20 -17.48 -6.13 -2.35
C LEU A 20 -16.34 -7.05 -1.89
N LEU A 21 -16.65 -8.28 -1.52
CA LEU A 21 -15.67 -9.25 -1.06
C LEU A 21 -14.72 -9.67 -2.19
N SER A 22 -15.23 -9.86 -3.41
CA SER A 22 -14.39 -10.10 -4.58
C SER A 22 -13.50 -8.90 -4.90
N GLN A 23 -14.01 -7.66 -4.80
CA GLN A 23 -13.19 -6.47 -4.98
C GLN A 23 -12.06 -6.37 -3.96
N ILE A 24 -12.31 -6.69 -2.68
CA ILE A 24 -11.26 -6.70 -1.66
C ILE A 24 -10.16 -7.71 -2.01
N ILE A 25 -10.51 -8.87 -2.56
CA ILE A 25 -9.53 -9.90 -2.95
C ILE A 25 -8.73 -9.47 -4.19
N TYR A 26 -9.40 -9.00 -5.24
CA TYR A 26 -8.72 -8.66 -6.51
C TYR A 26 -7.98 -7.32 -6.46
N PHE A 27 -8.44 -6.38 -5.62
CA PHE A 27 -7.88 -5.05 -5.50
C PHE A 27 -7.36 -4.77 -4.09
N SER A 28 -6.93 -5.81 -3.35
CA SER A 28 -6.33 -5.69 -2.01
C SER A 28 -5.22 -4.64 -1.97
N ASP A 29 -4.46 -4.58 -3.06
CA ASP A 29 -3.29 -3.73 -3.24
C ASP A 29 -3.63 -2.26 -3.47
N TYR A 30 -4.88 -1.96 -3.81
CA TYR A 30 -5.38 -0.59 -3.94
C TYR A 30 -6.32 -0.23 -2.79
N ILE A 31 -7.08 -1.17 -2.25
CA ILE A 31 -8.11 -0.89 -1.24
C ILE A 31 -7.55 -0.93 0.18
N SER A 32 -6.56 -1.78 0.47
CA SER A 32 -6.08 -1.94 1.85
C SER A 32 -5.27 -0.72 2.32
N PRO A 33 -5.64 -0.08 3.43
CA PRO A 33 -4.80 0.94 4.05
C PRO A 33 -3.53 0.32 4.69
N LEU A 34 -3.60 -0.97 5.01
CA LEU A 34 -2.53 -1.76 5.60
C LEU A 34 -2.00 -2.74 4.55
N HIS A 35 -1.01 -2.32 3.77
CA HIS A 35 -0.23 -3.25 2.96
C HIS A 35 0.80 -3.93 3.87
N TRP A 36 0.43 -5.09 4.40
CA TRP A 36 1.38 -5.97 5.06
C TRP A 36 2.25 -6.61 3.98
N GLY A 37 3.58 -6.51 4.11
CA GLY A 37 4.50 -7.12 3.14
C GLY A 37 5.09 -6.18 2.10
N HIS A 38 4.62 -4.92 2.02
CA HIS A 38 5.03 -3.99 0.96
C HIS A 38 5.38 -2.61 1.52
N ILE A 39 6.32 -1.94 0.87
CA ILE A 39 6.69 -0.55 1.20
C ILE A 39 6.31 0.31 0.00
N LYS A 40 5.42 1.28 0.20
CA LYS A 40 5.04 2.24 -0.83
C LYS A 40 5.94 3.45 -0.69
N VAL A 41 6.71 3.73 -1.73
CA VAL A 41 7.69 4.80 -1.76
C VAL A 41 7.40 5.78 -2.87
N SER A 42 7.91 6.99 -2.71
CA SER A 42 7.92 8.02 -3.73
C SER A 42 9.35 8.38 -4.08
N GLY A 43 9.66 8.29 -5.37
CA GLY A 43 10.96 8.65 -5.95
C GLY A 43 11.33 10.07 -5.61
N LEU A 44 12.49 10.26 -4.99
CA LEU A 44 13.07 11.60 -4.86
C LEU A 44 14.16 11.76 -5.92
N ALA A 45 13.83 12.51 -6.97
CA ALA A 45 14.76 12.74 -8.06
C ALA A 45 15.98 13.55 -7.57
N CYS A 46 17.17 13.02 -7.83
CA CYS A 46 18.46 13.69 -7.58
C CYS A 46 18.72 14.12 -6.12
N THR A 47 18.12 13.47 -5.13
CA THR A 47 18.40 13.73 -3.71
C THR A 47 18.89 12.48 -2.98
N CYS A 48 19.53 12.72 -1.83
CA CYS A 48 19.81 11.73 -0.81
C CYS A 48 19.02 12.13 0.45
N PRO A 49 18.21 11.24 1.05
CA PRO A 49 17.97 9.84 0.69
C PRO A 49 17.25 9.65 -0.65
N ASP A 50 17.26 8.41 -1.14
CA ASP A 50 16.78 8.06 -2.48
C ASP A 50 15.26 8.13 -2.60
N GLU A 51 14.56 7.73 -1.54
CA GLU A 51 13.14 7.43 -1.58
C GLU A 51 12.43 7.86 -0.31
N LYS A 52 11.24 8.45 -0.46
CA LYS A 52 10.37 8.80 0.68
C LYS A 52 9.35 7.69 0.94
N VAL A 53 9.26 7.22 2.19
CA VAL A 53 8.29 6.19 2.58
C VAL A 53 6.91 6.81 2.77
N VAL A 54 6.02 6.60 1.79
CA VAL A 54 4.63 7.06 1.82
C VAL A 54 3.77 6.15 2.70
N ASN A 55 3.96 4.84 2.62
CA ASN A 55 3.28 3.86 3.46
C ASN A 55 4.19 2.63 3.70
N GLY A 56 4.00 1.96 4.84
CA GLY A 56 4.76 0.75 5.19
C GLY A 56 5.89 0.98 6.19
N GLN A 57 5.98 2.14 6.86
CA GLN A 57 7.01 2.40 7.88
C GLN A 57 7.01 1.35 9.01
N LEU A 58 5.82 0.92 9.47
CA LEU A 58 5.69 -0.13 10.48
C LEU A 58 6.22 -1.48 9.98
N TYR A 59 5.98 -1.80 8.71
CA TYR A 59 6.50 -3.00 8.08
C TYR A 59 8.03 -2.91 7.91
N LEU A 60 8.54 -1.78 7.46
CA LEU A 60 9.98 -1.54 7.35
C LEU A 60 10.68 -1.72 8.71
N ARG A 61 10.08 -1.20 9.80
CA ARG A 61 10.55 -1.41 11.18
C ARG A 61 10.53 -2.88 11.58
N SER A 62 9.51 -3.64 11.18
CA SER A 62 9.39 -5.06 11.55
C SER A 62 10.39 -5.95 10.83
N ILE A 63 10.73 -5.65 9.58
CA ILE A 63 11.74 -6.40 8.81
C ILE A 63 13.18 -5.95 9.06
N THR A 64 13.38 -4.86 9.80
CA THR A 64 14.72 -4.36 10.13
C THR A 64 15.41 -5.32 11.11
N PRO A 65 16.63 -5.81 10.83
CA PRO A 65 17.39 -6.64 11.75
C PRO A 65 17.62 -5.96 13.10
N ASP A 66 17.55 -6.72 14.19
CA ASP A 66 17.74 -6.17 15.54
C ASP A 66 19.13 -5.54 15.73
N SER A 67 20.14 -6.03 15.00
CA SER A 67 21.48 -5.45 14.95
C SER A 67 21.51 -4.01 14.42
N LEU A 68 20.51 -3.61 13.62
CA LEU A 68 20.36 -2.26 13.09
C LEU A 68 19.38 -1.42 13.93
N LYS A 69 18.43 -2.03 14.64
CA LYS A 69 17.48 -1.32 15.52
C LYS A 69 18.14 -0.61 16.71
N LYS A 70 19.38 -0.96 17.05
CA LYS A 70 20.17 -0.25 18.06
C LYS A 70 20.57 1.18 17.65
N TYR A 71 20.48 1.48 16.35
CA TYR A 71 20.67 2.84 15.85
C TYR A 71 19.31 3.55 15.82
N ASP A 72 19.31 4.84 16.12
CA ASP A 72 18.12 5.69 15.98
C ASP A 72 17.85 5.94 14.49
N LEU A 73 17.18 4.96 13.86
CA LEU A 73 16.86 4.95 12.44
C LEU A 73 15.60 5.77 12.17
N ASP A 74 15.70 6.73 11.26
CA ASP A 74 14.55 7.37 10.65
C ASP A 74 14.02 6.50 9.49
N TYR A 75 12.78 6.06 9.64
CA TYR A 75 12.07 5.22 8.67
C TYR A 75 11.20 6.03 7.71
N SER A 76 11.25 7.36 7.77
CA SER A 76 10.51 8.26 6.87
C SER A 76 11.07 8.26 5.44
N GLU A 77 12.36 7.95 5.31
CA GLU A 77 13.13 7.96 4.06
C GLU A 77 14.09 6.77 4.06
N ILE A 78 14.42 6.25 2.87
CA ILE A 78 15.28 5.08 2.70
C ILE A 78 16.30 5.29 1.60
N TYR A 79 17.38 4.53 1.68
CA TYR A 79 18.31 4.32 0.58
C TYR A 79 17.99 3.00 -0.12
N VAL A 80 18.13 2.96 -1.44
CA VAL A 80 17.88 1.73 -2.23
C VAL A 80 19.13 1.34 -3.00
N SER A 81 19.45 0.04 -3.05
CA SER A 81 20.61 -0.46 -3.81
C SER A 81 20.46 -0.21 -5.31
N ASP A 82 19.26 -0.44 -5.83
CA ASP A 82 18.93 -0.34 -7.24
C ASP A 82 17.63 0.44 -7.39
N LYS A 83 17.74 1.65 -7.93
CA LYS A 83 16.58 2.48 -8.23
C LYS A 83 15.79 1.84 -9.36
N PRO A 84 14.46 1.69 -9.24
CA PRO A 84 13.65 1.25 -10.33
C PRO A 84 13.74 2.24 -11.48
N PHE A 85 14.05 1.71 -12.65
CA PHE A 85 14.23 2.48 -13.87
C PHE A 85 13.07 2.20 -14.82
N ASN A 86 12.48 3.27 -15.36
CA ASN A 86 11.54 3.19 -16.46
C ASN A 86 12.18 3.85 -17.69
N SER A 87 12.17 3.18 -18.84
CA SER A 87 12.76 3.70 -20.08
C SER A 87 12.13 5.01 -20.57
N PHE A 88 10.91 5.33 -20.13
CA PHE A 88 10.19 6.54 -20.49
C PHE A 88 10.42 7.72 -19.54
N ASP A 89 10.93 7.46 -18.34
CA ASP A 89 11.21 8.50 -17.35
C ASP A 89 12.60 8.26 -16.71
N PRO A 90 13.64 8.95 -17.21
CA PRO A 90 14.99 8.81 -16.67
C PRO A 90 15.11 9.40 -15.25
N MET A 91 14.12 10.17 -14.78
CA MET A 91 14.08 10.71 -13.42
C MET A 91 13.48 9.73 -12.41
N GLY A 92 12.99 8.57 -12.87
CA GLY A 92 12.47 7.50 -12.04
C GLY A 92 10.94 7.42 -12.06
N VAL A 93 10.38 6.63 -11.14
CA VAL A 93 8.94 6.47 -11.00
C VAL A 93 8.48 7.27 -9.78
N ASP A 94 7.51 8.17 -9.94
CA ASP A 94 7.03 9.04 -8.86
C ASP A 94 6.49 8.27 -7.65
N LEU A 95 5.77 7.16 -7.91
CA LEU A 95 5.11 6.38 -6.87
C LEU A 95 5.09 4.90 -7.21
N TYR A 96 5.66 4.08 -6.34
CA TYR A 96 5.78 2.65 -6.59
C TYR A 96 5.83 1.86 -5.28
N ILE A 97 5.64 0.55 -5.41
CA ILE A 97 5.74 -0.40 -4.31
C ILE A 97 7.02 -1.19 -4.47
N ILE A 98 7.78 -1.32 -3.39
CA ILE A 98 8.98 -2.16 -3.31
C ILE A 98 8.80 -3.30 -2.32
N GLU A 99 9.44 -4.41 -2.66
CA GLU A 99 9.70 -5.55 -1.79
C GLU A 99 11.21 -5.76 -1.70
N GLY A 100 11.72 -5.86 -0.48
CA GLY A 100 13.15 -5.84 -0.26
C GLY A 100 13.53 -6.29 1.15
N LYS A 101 14.83 -6.24 1.42
CA LYS A 101 15.41 -6.54 2.74
C LYS A 101 16.27 -5.38 3.18
N VAL A 102 16.26 -5.09 4.49
CA VAL A 102 17.14 -4.07 5.05
C VAL A 102 18.54 -4.68 5.17
N ILE A 103 19.47 -4.17 4.37
CA ILE A 103 20.85 -4.64 4.30
C ILE A 103 21.81 -3.77 5.12
N GLY A 104 21.38 -2.57 5.52
CA GLY A 104 22.24 -1.67 6.26
C GLY A 104 21.57 -0.37 6.65
N LYS A 105 22.42 0.64 6.90
CA LYS A 105 22.02 2.00 7.23
C LYS A 105 22.98 2.99 6.59
N GLU A 106 22.49 4.15 6.24
CA GLU A 106 23.26 5.21 5.58
C GLU A 106 22.79 6.57 6.10
N ARG A 107 23.64 7.59 5.98
CA ARG A 107 23.36 8.97 6.44
C ARG A 107 23.80 9.93 5.35
N VAL A 108 23.05 11.01 5.18
CA VAL A 108 23.34 12.02 4.13
C VAL A 108 24.67 12.73 4.41
N TYR A 109 24.94 13.03 5.68
CA TYR A 109 26.14 13.74 6.12
C TYR A 109 26.57 13.26 7.51
N GLU A 110 27.78 13.63 7.91
CA GLU A 110 28.34 13.28 9.21
C GLU A 110 27.56 13.94 10.37
N GLY A 111 27.04 13.13 11.30
CA GLY A 111 26.22 13.59 12.42
C GLY A 111 24.71 13.68 12.12
N GLY A 112 24.28 13.44 10.87
CA GLY A 112 22.87 13.38 10.50
C GLY A 112 22.16 12.10 10.96
N PRO A 113 20.82 12.03 10.81
CA PRO A 113 20.03 10.85 11.14
C PRO A 113 20.45 9.64 10.28
N TRP A 114 20.31 8.44 10.86
CA TRP A 114 20.51 7.21 10.12
C TRP A 114 19.23 6.82 9.41
N HIS A 115 19.31 6.45 8.14
CA HIS A 115 18.20 5.91 7.37
C HIS A 115 18.51 4.46 7.00
N PRO A 116 17.49 3.59 6.92
CA PRO A 116 17.70 2.21 6.50
C PRO A 116 18.07 2.14 5.01
N LYS A 117 18.99 1.22 4.70
CA LYS A 117 19.37 0.87 3.33
C LYS A 117 18.71 -0.43 2.94
N LEU A 118 17.94 -0.41 1.85
CA LEU A 118 17.14 -1.51 1.36
C LEU A 118 17.71 -2.08 0.07
N GLU A 119 17.83 -3.40 0.01
CA GLU A 119 18.03 -4.14 -1.23
C GLU A 119 16.67 -4.43 -1.85
N VAL A 120 16.43 -3.91 -3.06
CA VAL A 120 15.14 -4.04 -3.75
C VAL A 120 15.14 -5.32 -4.58
N ASN A 121 14.32 -6.29 -4.19
CA ASN A 121 14.17 -7.56 -4.91
C ASN A 121 13.13 -7.44 -6.04
N LYS A 122 12.04 -6.73 -5.76
CA LYS A 122 10.93 -6.52 -6.70
C LYS A 122 10.37 -5.14 -6.49
N TRP A 123 9.90 -4.56 -7.58
CA TRP A 123 9.17 -3.31 -7.56
C TRP A 123 8.05 -3.34 -8.59
N ARG A 124 7.05 -2.49 -8.38
CA ARG A 124 5.98 -2.23 -9.36
C ARG A 124 5.48 -0.80 -9.23
N GLU A 125 5.21 -0.19 -10.37
CA GLU A 125 4.62 1.14 -10.43
C GLU A 125 3.19 1.15 -9.89
N VAL A 126 2.84 2.21 -9.15
CA VAL A 126 1.48 2.43 -8.69
C VAL A 126 0.80 3.43 -9.60
N ASN A 127 -0.15 2.96 -10.41
CA ASN A 127 -1.01 3.85 -11.18
C ASN A 127 -1.94 4.63 -10.23
N ILE A 128 -1.64 5.91 -10.02
CA ILE A 128 -2.34 6.81 -9.10
C ILE A 128 -3.82 6.95 -9.48
N ILE A 129 -4.11 7.08 -10.78
CA ILE A 129 -5.48 7.22 -11.30
C ILE A 129 -6.28 5.96 -10.99
N LYS A 130 -5.68 4.79 -11.20
CA LYS A 130 -6.30 3.50 -10.88
C LYS A 130 -6.48 3.32 -9.37
N ASP A 131 -5.52 3.74 -8.54
CA ASP A 131 -5.62 3.68 -7.09
C ASP A 131 -6.82 4.49 -6.56
N TRP A 132 -6.91 5.75 -6.99
CA TRP A 132 -8.00 6.65 -6.61
C TRP A 132 -9.37 6.17 -7.09
N SER A 133 -9.48 5.81 -8.37
CA SER A 133 -10.74 5.34 -8.95
C SER A 133 -11.25 4.05 -8.31
N THR A 134 -10.35 3.11 -8.01
CA THR A 134 -10.69 1.85 -7.35
C THR A 134 -11.21 2.09 -5.93
N LYS A 135 -10.53 2.96 -5.15
CA LYS A 135 -10.99 3.37 -3.81
C LYS A 135 -12.36 4.05 -3.88
N LEU A 136 -12.53 5.02 -4.77
CA LEU A 136 -13.78 5.77 -4.94
C LEU A 136 -14.95 4.82 -5.26
N LEU A 137 -14.75 3.90 -6.23
CA LEU A 137 -15.75 2.90 -6.60
C LEU A 137 -16.11 2.01 -5.42
N PHE A 138 -15.12 1.45 -4.72
CA PHE A 138 -15.35 0.58 -3.57
C PHE A 138 -16.16 1.30 -2.48
N PHE A 139 -15.73 2.48 -2.04
CA PHE A 139 -16.42 3.24 -1.00
C PHE A 139 -17.82 3.70 -1.42
N SER A 140 -18.02 4.03 -2.70
CA SER A 140 -19.36 4.36 -3.22
C SER A 140 -20.33 3.18 -3.11
N GLN A 141 -19.86 1.97 -3.39
CA GLN A 141 -20.67 0.75 -3.30
C GLN A 141 -20.98 0.41 -1.84
N VAL A 142 -20.01 0.52 -0.94
CA VAL A 142 -20.22 0.38 0.50
C VAL A 142 -21.27 1.39 0.99
N PHE A 143 -21.18 2.65 0.57
CA PHE A 143 -22.13 3.69 0.95
C PHE A 143 -23.55 3.38 0.47
N ILE A 144 -23.72 2.95 -0.79
CA ILE A 144 -25.01 2.53 -1.33
C ILE A 144 -25.57 1.33 -0.55
N LEU A 145 -24.74 0.33 -0.24
CA LEU A 145 -25.15 -0.84 0.53
C LEU A 145 -25.64 -0.44 1.94
N LEU A 146 -24.91 0.46 2.61
CA LEU A 146 -25.28 1.01 3.92
C LEU A 146 -26.59 1.81 3.87
N MET A 147 -26.80 2.60 2.81
CA MET A 147 -28.06 3.33 2.58
C MET A 147 -29.24 2.37 2.45
N ILE A 148 -29.08 1.28 1.69
CA ILE A 148 -30.11 0.23 1.54
C ILE A 148 -30.39 -0.45 2.88
N MET A 149 -29.35 -0.77 3.66
CA MET A 149 -29.50 -1.35 5.00
C MET A 149 -30.25 -0.40 5.95
N ARG A 150 -29.92 0.91 5.94
CA ARG A 150 -30.58 1.91 6.78
C ARG A 150 -32.04 2.14 6.41
N LYS A 151 -32.36 2.15 5.11
CA LYS A 151 -33.74 2.30 4.62
C LYS A 151 -34.60 1.07 4.96
N ASN A 152 -33.97 -0.09 5.08
CA ASN A 152 -34.60 -1.36 5.47
C ASN A 152 -34.44 -1.68 6.95
N LYS A 153 -34.48 -0.67 7.86
CA LYS A 153 -34.64 -0.96 9.29
C LYS A 153 -35.85 -1.88 9.49
N ILE A 154 -35.54 -3.16 9.68
CA ILE A 154 -36.26 -4.13 10.51
C ILE A 154 -36.28 -3.58 11.94
#